data_AF-A0A4Q4UX99-F1
#
_entry.id   AF-A0A4Q4UX99-F1
#
_cell.length_a   1.000
_cell.length_b   1.000
_cell.length_c   1.000
_cell.angle_alpha   90.00
_cell.angle_beta   90.00
_cell.angle_gamma   90.00
#
_symmetry.space_group_name_H-M   'P 1'
#
loop_
_entity.id
_entity.type
_entity.pdbx_description
1 polymer ?
#
loop_
_entity_poly.entity_id
_entity_poly.type
_entity_poly.pdbx_seq_one_letter_code
_entity_poly.pdbx_strand_id
1 'polypeptide(L)'
;MFEDLMKAVGELDIAESPSEIPQEILRLVPEEVTAQDTAQFLKSESVTGPFTTLKALYALLCSRRNIIARNGADKGDFGDVAEYIGEVIRPNLNIEPPDHVSRGTLGLKILSKLRAEHHIKLSAATLISITAFINTEDPWTTTESASLARELLEVCFQPQSQEQRTKFITEDILSNFLRPLFSKSRPATVTASGRKAEFVEPSRYDNASAEAEARKPWKYGQRYAITVFEWAVLQSDEQLLRKSWHLFTPVLLTLLDEPQTALKVRALDVFRAFWTRCPGDLMRQTGLAQVFEDAVFPAVLYLPSLTPESESITILNAAYPALIAMAGINLETADEPQSNPKFTEAQQKLLDKIIREGILVGYNHAEIMTDPFATQHPPSLLSAIRLLQAILSTCWPRIPHYCNEIIKALMLCWLNIEEEDAFPDGDLSPASLKSELTKAADMLSAVMQAAKMDMEERVAPLVEKEPQLRELFKISHET
;
A
#
# COMPACT_ATOMS: atom_id res chain seq x y z
N MET A 1 37.61 -5.33 -30.71
CA MET A 1 36.50 -4.80 -31.54
C MET A 1 35.70 -3.76 -30.77
N PHE A 2 35.32 -4.02 -29.52
CA PHE A 2 34.51 -3.08 -28.71
C PHE A 2 35.30 -2.09 -27.84
N GLU A 3 36.64 -2.16 -27.81
CA GLU A 3 37.48 -1.34 -26.91
C GLU A 3 37.33 0.18 -27.12
N ASP A 4 37.37 0.64 -28.39
CA ASP A 4 37.22 2.06 -28.71
C ASP A 4 35.81 2.58 -28.40
N LEU A 5 34.79 1.74 -28.64
CA LEU A 5 33.40 2.04 -28.28
C LEU A 5 33.24 2.16 -26.75
N MET A 6 33.82 1.23 -25.99
CA MET A 6 33.76 1.23 -24.52
C MET A 6 34.45 2.45 -23.91
N LYS A 7 35.58 2.85 -24.47
CA LYS A 7 36.28 4.07 -24.03
C LYS A 7 35.43 5.31 -24.28
N ALA A 8 34.90 5.47 -25.50
CA ALA A 8 34.08 6.62 -25.87
C ALA A 8 32.76 6.69 -25.08
N VAL A 9 32.14 5.53 -24.82
CA VAL A 9 30.91 5.42 -24.03
C VAL A 9 31.16 5.63 -22.53
N GLY A 10 32.32 5.21 -22.02
CA GLY A 10 32.73 5.41 -20.63
C GLY A 10 32.96 6.88 -20.27
N GLU A 11 33.25 7.73 -21.25
CA GLU A 11 33.41 9.18 -21.09
C GLU A 11 32.07 9.94 -21.06
N LEU A 12 30.94 9.29 -21.40
CA LEU A 12 29.61 9.90 -21.29
C LEU A 12 29.15 10.00 -19.84
N ASP A 13 28.55 11.13 -19.46
CA ASP A 13 27.99 11.35 -18.12
C ASP A 13 26.94 10.27 -17.76
N ILE A 14 26.91 9.88 -16.49
CA ILE A 14 25.96 8.92 -15.90
C ILE A 14 24.57 9.56 -15.70
N ALA A 15 24.54 10.89 -15.53
CA ALA A 15 23.31 11.65 -15.30
C ALA A 15 22.48 11.88 -16.57
N GLU A 16 23.09 11.80 -17.76
CA GLU A 16 22.36 11.91 -19.01
C GLU A 16 21.77 10.55 -19.38
N SER A 17 20.45 10.39 -19.19
CA SER A 17 19.68 9.37 -19.90
C SER A 17 20.01 9.51 -21.39
N PRO A 18 20.57 8.48 -22.07
CA PRO A 18 20.92 8.62 -23.46
C PRO A 18 19.62 8.51 -24.27
N SER A 19 18.82 9.56 -24.29
CA SER A 19 17.79 9.73 -25.32
C SER A 19 18.46 9.79 -26.70
N GLU A 20 19.67 10.36 -26.78
CA GLU A 20 20.46 10.44 -27.99
C GLU A 20 21.93 10.09 -27.70
N ILE A 21 22.43 9.02 -28.32
CA ILE A 21 23.87 8.74 -28.33
C ILE A 21 24.50 9.63 -29.41
N PRO A 22 25.58 10.38 -29.09
CA PRO A 22 26.28 11.22 -30.07
C PRO A 22 26.64 10.45 -31.35
N GLN A 23 26.50 11.10 -32.50
CA GLN A 23 26.78 10.47 -33.80
C GLN A 23 28.24 10.00 -33.92
N GLU A 24 29.16 10.65 -33.22
CA GLU A 24 30.57 10.28 -33.14
C GLU A 24 30.76 8.89 -32.54
N ILE A 25 29.97 8.55 -31.51
CA ILE A 25 30.02 7.24 -30.83
C ILE A 25 29.36 6.16 -31.70
N LEU A 26 28.27 6.50 -32.40
CA LEU A 26 27.61 5.57 -33.33
C LEU A 26 28.53 5.16 -34.50
N ARG A 27 29.49 6.00 -34.89
CA ARG A 27 30.49 5.67 -35.92
C ARG A 27 31.52 4.64 -35.45
N LEU A 28 31.72 4.49 -34.14
CA LEU A 28 32.63 3.52 -33.54
C LEU A 28 32.02 2.12 -33.39
N VAL A 29 30.71 1.99 -33.64
CA VAL A 29 30.05 0.68 -33.68
C VAL A 29 30.65 -0.14 -34.83
N PRO A 30 30.94 -1.45 -34.67
CA PRO A 30 31.43 -2.28 -35.77
C PRO A 30 30.41 -2.44 -36.90
N GLU A 31 30.84 -2.78 -38.12
CA GLU A 31 29.95 -2.92 -39.29
C GLU A 31 29.14 -4.23 -39.30
N GLU A 32 29.75 -5.32 -38.85
CA GLU A 32 29.08 -6.62 -38.67
C GLU A 32 29.29 -7.09 -37.23
N VAL A 33 28.19 -7.28 -36.49
CA VAL A 33 28.21 -7.86 -35.15
C VAL A 33 27.20 -9.01 -35.11
N THR A 34 27.64 -10.20 -34.72
CA THR A 34 26.73 -11.34 -34.53
C THR A 34 26.19 -11.38 -33.09
N ALA A 35 25.08 -12.11 -32.89
CA ALA A 35 24.54 -12.33 -31.54
C ALA A 35 25.58 -13.01 -30.64
N GLN A 36 26.34 -13.97 -31.19
CA GLN A 36 27.44 -14.65 -30.52
C GLN A 36 28.57 -13.71 -30.10
N ASP A 37 28.98 -12.77 -30.96
CA ASP A 37 30.00 -11.77 -30.61
C ASP A 37 29.54 -10.88 -29.46
N THR A 38 28.25 -10.53 -29.45
CA THR A 38 27.64 -9.73 -28.39
C THR A 38 27.59 -10.52 -27.07
N ALA A 39 27.17 -11.79 -27.09
CA ALA A 39 27.12 -12.63 -25.90
C ALA A 39 28.53 -12.93 -25.34
N GLN A 40 29.52 -13.17 -26.22
CA GLN A 40 30.92 -13.35 -25.81
C GLN A 40 31.51 -12.06 -25.22
N PHE A 41 31.16 -10.91 -25.80
CA PHE A 41 31.55 -9.60 -25.26
C PHE A 41 31.07 -9.40 -23.82
N LEU A 42 29.83 -9.80 -23.49
CA LEU A 42 29.29 -9.71 -22.13
C LEU A 42 29.96 -10.69 -21.15
N LYS A 43 30.44 -11.84 -21.64
CA LYS A 43 31.15 -12.85 -20.83
C LYS A 43 32.63 -12.52 -20.62
N SER A 44 33.23 -11.70 -21.49
CA SER A 44 34.60 -11.26 -21.30
C SER A 44 34.66 -10.23 -20.17
N GLU A 45 35.11 -10.66 -18.98
CA GLU A 45 35.44 -9.79 -17.84
C GLU A 45 36.52 -8.77 -18.24
N SER A 46 36.14 -7.70 -18.94
CA SER A 46 37.06 -6.65 -19.36
C SER A 46 36.74 -5.37 -18.60
N VAL A 47 37.38 -5.19 -17.43
CA VAL A 47 37.85 -3.94 -16.76
C VAL A 47 36.89 -2.72 -16.66
N THR A 48 35.68 -2.78 -17.21
CA THR A 48 34.75 -1.66 -17.42
C THR A 48 33.41 -1.97 -16.77
N GLY A 49 32.81 -0.98 -16.12
CA GLY A 49 31.66 -1.18 -15.24
C GLY A 49 30.38 -1.62 -15.98
N PRO A 50 29.45 -2.32 -15.32
CA PRO A 50 28.23 -2.85 -15.93
C PRO A 50 27.38 -1.82 -16.69
N PHE A 51 27.39 -0.56 -16.23
CA PHE A 51 26.67 0.53 -16.87
C PHE A 51 27.28 0.95 -18.22
N THR A 52 28.61 0.97 -18.33
CA THR A 52 29.31 1.22 -19.60
C THR A 52 28.94 0.16 -20.63
N THR A 53 28.84 -1.09 -20.20
CA THR A 53 28.39 -2.22 -21.04
C THR A 53 26.97 -2.00 -21.55
N LEU A 54 26.03 -1.57 -20.69
CA LEU A 54 24.67 -1.23 -21.12
C LEU A 54 24.65 -0.09 -22.14
N LYS A 55 25.41 0.97 -21.91
CA LYS A 55 25.50 2.09 -22.87
C LYS A 55 26.06 1.65 -24.22
N ALA A 56 27.07 0.77 -24.25
CA ALA A 56 27.62 0.22 -25.48
C ALA A 56 26.60 -0.66 -26.23
N LEU A 57 25.85 -1.51 -25.50
CA LEU A 57 24.74 -2.29 -26.07
C LEU A 57 23.65 -1.39 -26.67
N TYR A 58 23.29 -0.32 -25.96
CA TYR A 58 22.30 0.64 -26.46
C TYR A 58 22.79 1.38 -27.71
N ALA A 59 24.08 1.76 -27.77
CA ALA A 59 24.72 2.34 -28.96
C ALA A 59 24.63 1.41 -30.16
N LEU A 60 24.88 0.13 -29.92
CA LEU A 60 24.83 -0.89 -30.96
C LEU A 60 23.43 -1.00 -31.57
N LEU A 61 22.39 -1.07 -30.74
CA LEU A 61 20.99 -1.13 -31.20
C LEU A 61 20.52 0.18 -31.87
N CYS A 62 20.98 1.34 -31.40
CA CYS A 62 20.61 2.62 -32.02
C CYS A 62 21.30 2.88 -33.36
N SER A 63 22.44 2.24 -33.64
CA SER A 63 23.20 2.43 -34.89
C SER A 63 22.47 1.98 -36.17
N ARG A 64 21.31 1.31 -36.05
CA ARG A 64 20.55 0.65 -37.13
C ARG A 64 21.35 -0.42 -37.90
N ARG A 65 22.53 -0.80 -37.41
CA ARG A 65 23.28 -1.94 -37.92
C ARG A 65 22.70 -3.18 -37.23
N ASN A 66 21.91 -3.95 -37.96
CA ASN A 66 21.24 -5.13 -37.41
C ASN A 66 22.28 -6.10 -36.85
N ILE A 67 22.06 -6.58 -35.62
CA ILE A 67 22.78 -7.73 -35.10
C ILE A 67 22.43 -8.91 -35.99
N ILE A 68 23.43 -9.46 -36.68
CA ILE A 68 23.23 -10.53 -37.66
C ILE A 68 22.92 -11.81 -36.88
N ALA A 69 21.67 -12.29 -36.98
CA ALA A 69 21.29 -13.61 -36.50
C ALA A 69 21.71 -14.68 -37.53
N ARG A 70 22.78 -15.43 -37.25
CA ARG A 70 23.19 -16.59 -38.04
C ARG A 70 22.52 -17.88 -37.52
N ASN A 71 21.29 -18.15 -37.97
CA ASN A 71 20.53 -19.40 -37.81
C ASN A 71 20.54 -20.09 -36.43
N GLY A 72 19.37 -20.24 -35.78
CA GLY A 72 19.08 -21.28 -34.77
C GLY A 72 19.79 -21.15 -33.41
N ALA A 73 21.11 -20.93 -33.40
CA ALA A 73 21.95 -20.69 -32.24
C ALA A 73 21.77 -19.29 -31.65
N ASP A 74 21.43 -18.28 -32.47
CA ASP A 74 21.30 -16.89 -32.01
C ASP A 74 20.18 -16.67 -30.99
N LYS A 75 19.14 -17.53 -30.98
CA LYS A 75 18.07 -17.44 -29.97
C LYS A 75 18.60 -17.69 -28.56
N GLY A 76 19.65 -18.52 -28.41
CA GLY A 76 20.36 -18.72 -27.16
C GLY A 76 21.20 -17.49 -26.80
N ASP A 77 21.95 -16.97 -27.76
CA ASP A 77 22.86 -15.84 -27.53
C ASP A 77 22.11 -14.55 -27.15
N PHE A 78 20.99 -14.23 -27.81
CA PHE A 78 20.13 -13.11 -27.40
C PHE A 78 19.45 -13.35 -26.04
N GLY A 79 19.24 -14.62 -25.68
CA GLY A 79 18.77 -15.02 -24.35
C GLY A 79 19.81 -14.69 -23.28
N ASP A 80 21.07 -15.06 -23.51
CA ASP A 80 22.20 -14.76 -22.62
C ASP A 80 22.39 -13.24 -22.44
N VAL A 81 22.25 -12.47 -23.54
CA VAL A 81 22.29 -10.99 -23.49
C VAL A 81 21.15 -10.44 -22.61
N ALA A 82 19.92 -10.95 -22.78
CA ALA A 82 18.78 -10.52 -21.99
C ALA A 82 18.88 -10.93 -20.50
N GLU A 83 19.50 -12.07 -20.21
CA GLU A 83 19.81 -12.52 -18.86
C GLU A 83 20.82 -11.60 -18.18
N TYR A 84 21.93 -11.30 -18.86
CA TYR A 84 22.92 -10.33 -18.36
C TYR A 84 22.29 -8.96 -18.08
N ILE A 85 21.48 -8.42 -19.00
CA ILE A 85 20.79 -7.14 -18.76
C ILE A 85 19.88 -7.25 -17.54
N GLY A 86 19.13 -8.35 -17.40
CA GLY A 86 18.28 -8.63 -16.24
C GLY A 86 19.04 -8.65 -14.91
N GLU A 87 20.27 -9.17 -14.90
CA GLU A 87 21.14 -9.14 -13.72
C GLU A 87 21.64 -7.72 -13.40
N VAL A 88 22.06 -6.97 -14.41
CA VAL A 88 22.62 -5.62 -14.23
C VAL A 88 21.58 -4.61 -13.76
N ILE A 89 20.33 -4.69 -14.26
CA ILE A 89 19.28 -3.74 -13.86
C ILE A 89 18.67 -4.01 -12.49
N ARG A 90 18.95 -5.17 -11.88
CA ARG A 90 18.31 -5.56 -10.61
C ARG A 90 18.54 -4.50 -9.53
N PRO A 91 17.47 -4.04 -8.83
CA PRO A 91 17.61 -3.11 -7.71
C PRO A 91 18.56 -3.56 -6.62
N ASN A 92 19.52 -2.69 -6.31
CA ASN A 92 20.49 -2.89 -5.24
C ASN A 92 20.51 -1.64 -4.35
N LEU A 93 20.09 -1.82 -3.09
CA LEU A 93 20.00 -0.75 -2.11
C LEU A 93 21.36 -0.15 -1.72
N ASN A 94 22.47 -0.82 -2.02
CA ASN A 94 23.82 -0.32 -1.73
C ASN A 94 24.37 0.64 -2.80
N ILE A 95 23.62 0.88 -3.88
CA ILE A 95 24.03 1.78 -4.98
C ILE A 95 23.19 3.05 -4.90
N GLU A 96 23.85 4.19 -4.71
CA GLU A 96 23.17 5.49 -4.61
C GLU A 96 22.69 6.01 -5.99
N PRO A 97 21.60 6.79 -6.04
CA PRO A 97 21.19 7.52 -7.24
C PRO A 97 22.29 8.49 -7.72
N PRO A 98 22.43 8.77 -9.03
CA PRO A 98 21.53 8.39 -10.13
C PRO A 98 21.84 7.04 -10.78
N ASP A 99 22.91 6.36 -10.37
CA ASP A 99 23.49 5.22 -11.09
C ASP A 99 22.50 4.04 -11.24
N HIS A 100 21.77 3.70 -10.18
CA HIS A 100 20.78 2.62 -10.24
C HIS A 100 19.57 2.95 -11.14
N VAL A 101 19.09 4.19 -11.07
CA VAL A 101 17.96 4.70 -11.87
C VAL A 101 18.29 4.71 -13.36
N SER A 102 19.49 5.21 -13.71
CA SER A 102 19.98 5.27 -15.09
C SER A 102 20.18 3.86 -15.67
N ARG A 103 20.75 2.93 -14.89
CA ARG A 103 20.91 1.52 -15.30
C ARG A 103 19.56 0.85 -15.60
N GLY A 104 18.59 1.00 -14.70
CA GLY A 104 17.26 0.43 -14.85
C GLY A 104 16.57 0.93 -16.11
N THR A 105 16.51 2.25 -16.30
CA THR A 105 15.86 2.87 -17.47
C THR A 105 16.53 2.44 -18.77
N LEU A 106 17.86 2.45 -18.82
CA LEU A 106 18.62 2.08 -20.02
C LEU A 106 18.44 0.59 -20.35
N GLY A 107 18.56 -0.29 -19.36
CA GLY A 107 18.39 -1.73 -19.60
C GLY A 107 16.97 -2.10 -20.06
N LEU A 108 15.94 -1.43 -19.55
CA LEU A 108 14.56 -1.61 -20.03
C LEU A 108 14.40 -1.15 -21.49
N LYS A 109 15.02 -0.04 -21.90
CA LYS A 109 15.04 0.40 -23.32
C LYS A 109 15.71 -0.63 -24.23
N ILE A 110 16.85 -1.18 -23.80
CA ILE A 110 17.58 -2.22 -24.54
C ILE A 110 16.71 -3.47 -24.68
N LEU A 111 16.10 -3.96 -23.60
CA LEU A 111 15.21 -5.13 -23.61
C LEU A 111 13.99 -4.91 -24.52
N SER A 112 13.39 -3.72 -24.50
CA SER A 112 12.27 -3.34 -25.38
C SER A 112 12.67 -3.40 -26.86
N LYS A 113 13.81 -2.81 -27.23
CA LYS A 113 14.34 -2.85 -28.60
C LYS A 113 14.70 -4.26 -29.06
N LEU A 114 15.47 -5.00 -28.26
CA LEU A 114 15.86 -6.38 -28.58
C LEU A 114 14.64 -7.27 -28.83
N ARG A 115 13.58 -7.07 -28.04
CA ARG A 115 12.36 -7.85 -28.18
C ARG A 115 11.54 -7.46 -29.40
N ALA A 116 11.46 -6.17 -29.71
CA ALA A 116 10.78 -5.68 -30.92
C ALA A 116 11.45 -6.18 -32.20
N GLU A 117 12.79 -6.26 -32.22
CA GLU A 117 13.57 -6.64 -33.40
C GLU A 117 13.74 -8.15 -33.56
N HIS A 118 13.91 -8.90 -32.46
CA HIS A 118 14.31 -10.32 -32.49
C HIS A 118 13.32 -11.29 -31.81
N HIS A 119 12.19 -10.81 -31.27
CA HIS A 119 11.17 -11.63 -30.61
C HIS A 119 11.73 -12.58 -29.52
N ILE A 120 12.69 -12.08 -28.73
CA ILE A 120 13.37 -12.86 -27.70
C ILE A 120 12.42 -13.31 -26.58
N LYS A 121 12.68 -14.51 -26.03
CA LYS A 121 11.98 -15.01 -24.84
C LYS A 121 12.80 -14.64 -23.61
N LEU A 122 12.21 -13.86 -22.71
CA LEU A 122 12.86 -13.42 -21.47
C LEU A 122 12.84 -14.55 -20.42
N SER A 123 13.92 -14.67 -19.67
CA SER A 123 14.03 -15.59 -18.53
C SER A 123 13.19 -15.11 -17.35
N ALA A 124 12.87 -16.00 -16.42
CA ALA A 124 12.13 -15.64 -15.20
C ALA A 124 12.89 -14.60 -14.36
N ALA A 125 14.22 -14.73 -14.26
CA ALA A 125 15.06 -13.78 -13.53
C ALA A 125 15.01 -12.38 -14.14
N THR A 126 15.10 -12.27 -15.47
CA THR A 126 14.96 -10.98 -16.17
C THR A 126 13.57 -10.39 -15.98
N LEU A 127 12.52 -11.21 -16.05
CA LEU A 127 11.14 -10.75 -15.81
C LEU A 127 10.95 -10.23 -14.38
N ILE A 128 11.52 -10.89 -13.36
CA ILE A 128 11.50 -10.40 -11.97
C ILE A 128 12.20 -9.03 -11.87
N SER A 129 13.37 -8.89 -12.51
CA SER A 129 14.09 -7.61 -12.55
C SER A 129 13.30 -6.51 -13.27
N ILE A 130 12.54 -6.83 -14.33
CA ILE A 130 11.65 -5.86 -15.00
C ILE A 130 10.50 -5.45 -14.07
N THR A 131 9.85 -6.41 -13.40
CA THR A 131 8.74 -6.14 -12.48
C THR A 131 9.15 -5.22 -11.33
N ALA A 132 10.44 -5.20 -10.96
CA ALA A 132 10.95 -4.31 -9.94
C ALA A 132 10.79 -2.80 -10.25
N PHE A 133 10.54 -2.42 -11.50
CA PHE A 133 10.45 -1.02 -11.96
C PHE A 133 9.01 -0.53 -12.20
N ILE A 134 7.97 -1.24 -11.79
CA ILE A 134 6.58 -0.83 -12.10
C ILE A 134 6.01 0.25 -11.17
N ASN A 135 6.57 0.43 -9.97
CA ASN A 135 6.04 1.32 -8.94
C ASN A 135 6.93 2.56 -8.82
N THR A 136 6.37 3.74 -9.08
CA THR A 136 7.08 5.03 -9.08
C THR A 136 7.42 5.55 -7.69
N GLU A 137 6.85 4.95 -6.64
CA GLU A 137 7.21 5.25 -5.24
C GLU A 137 8.53 4.57 -4.82
N ASP A 138 9.04 3.64 -5.64
CA ASP A 138 10.34 3.02 -5.39
C ASP A 138 11.48 3.97 -5.78
N PRO A 139 12.55 4.08 -4.98
CA PRO A 139 13.60 5.09 -5.19
C PRO A 139 14.43 4.86 -6.47
N TRP A 140 14.38 3.67 -7.06
CA TRP A 140 15.07 3.33 -8.31
C TRP A 140 14.19 3.46 -9.56
N THR A 141 12.91 3.84 -9.42
CA THR A 141 11.95 3.84 -10.52
C THR A 141 11.57 5.26 -10.94
N THR A 142 11.63 5.54 -12.25
CA THR A 142 11.07 6.74 -12.88
C THR A 142 9.75 6.44 -13.58
N THR A 143 9.00 7.48 -13.94
CA THR A 143 7.80 7.36 -14.77
C THR A 143 8.10 6.68 -16.12
N GLU A 144 9.27 6.98 -16.71
CA GLU A 144 9.71 6.36 -17.97
C GLU A 144 10.00 4.86 -17.78
N SER A 145 10.82 4.49 -16.78
CA SER A 145 11.11 3.07 -16.52
C SER A 145 9.85 2.29 -16.16
N ALA A 146 8.90 2.90 -15.44
CA ALA A 146 7.63 2.27 -15.10
C ALA A 146 6.75 2.02 -16.34
N SER A 147 6.69 2.96 -17.28
CA SER A 147 5.98 2.75 -18.56
C SER A 147 6.61 1.59 -19.33
N LEU A 148 7.93 1.62 -19.52
CA LEU A 148 8.67 0.59 -20.26
C LEU A 148 8.51 -0.79 -19.62
N ALA A 149 8.58 -0.88 -18.30
CA ALA A 149 8.42 -2.14 -17.58
C ALA A 149 7.00 -2.71 -17.75
N ARG A 150 5.96 -1.87 -17.65
CA ARG A 150 4.57 -2.30 -17.86
C ARG A 150 4.34 -2.78 -19.29
N GLU A 151 4.79 -2.02 -20.28
CA GLU A 151 4.69 -2.39 -21.70
C GLU A 151 5.38 -3.74 -21.98
N LEU A 152 6.60 -3.93 -21.48
CA LEU A 152 7.34 -5.19 -21.61
C LEU A 152 6.57 -6.37 -21.00
N LEU A 153 6.02 -6.21 -19.80
CA LEU A 153 5.27 -7.25 -19.11
C LEU A 153 3.94 -7.56 -19.82
N GLU A 154 3.22 -6.56 -20.30
CA GLU A 154 1.97 -6.73 -21.06
C GLU A 154 2.20 -7.50 -22.36
N VAL A 155 3.25 -7.16 -23.11
CA VAL A 155 3.61 -7.88 -24.33
C VAL A 155 4.08 -9.30 -23.98
N CYS A 156 4.68 -9.54 -22.80
CA CYS A 156 5.10 -10.88 -22.34
C CYS A 156 3.92 -11.76 -21.95
N PHE A 157 2.90 -11.18 -21.34
CA PHE A 157 1.76 -11.90 -20.80
C PHE A 157 0.48 -11.44 -21.49
N GLN A 158 0.40 -11.61 -22.81
CA GLN A 158 -0.84 -11.36 -23.54
C GLN A 158 -2.01 -12.19 -22.99
N PRO A 159 -3.28 -11.78 -23.21
CA PRO A 159 -4.46 -12.46 -22.64
C PRO A 159 -4.54 -13.97 -22.95
N GLN A 160 -3.93 -14.41 -24.06
CA GLN A 160 -3.88 -15.82 -24.47
C GLN A 160 -2.86 -16.65 -23.66
N SER A 161 -2.00 -16.01 -22.88
CA SER A 161 -0.90 -16.63 -22.12
C SER A 161 -1.20 -16.75 -20.62
N GLN A 162 -2.48 -16.90 -20.24
CA GLN A 162 -2.92 -16.96 -18.84
C GLN A 162 -2.21 -18.07 -18.03
N GLU A 163 -1.97 -19.23 -18.65
CA GLU A 163 -1.26 -20.35 -18.03
C GLU A 163 0.20 -20.01 -17.75
N GLN A 164 0.89 -19.37 -18.71
CA GLN A 164 2.28 -18.93 -18.54
C GLN A 164 2.40 -17.87 -17.44
N ARG A 165 1.44 -16.93 -17.37
CA ARG A 165 1.39 -15.91 -16.30
C ARG A 165 1.17 -16.56 -14.94
N THR A 166 0.23 -17.49 -14.86
CA THR A 166 -0.05 -18.26 -13.65
C THR A 166 1.20 -18.99 -13.17
N LYS A 167 1.87 -19.71 -14.07
CA LYS A 167 3.10 -20.44 -13.76
C LYS A 167 4.20 -19.50 -13.25
N PHE A 168 4.42 -18.37 -13.92
CA PHE A 168 5.41 -17.37 -13.52
C PHE A 168 5.10 -16.81 -12.12
N ILE A 169 3.84 -16.52 -11.80
CA ILE A 169 3.44 -16.06 -10.47
C ILE A 169 3.69 -17.14 -9.42
N THR A 170 3.23 -18.38 -9.65
CA THR A 170 3.26 -19.43 -8.61
C THR A 170 4.64 -20.04 -8.39
N GLU A 171 5.35 -20.35 -9.48
CA GLU A 171 6.63 -21.05 -9.43
C GLU A 171 7.77 -20.05 -9.27
N ASP A 172 7.91 -19.12 -10.21
CA ASP A 172 9.08 -18.24 -10.26
C ASP A 172 9.03 -17.13 -9.20
N ILE A 173 7.91 -16.42 -9.08
CA ILE A 173 7.77 -15.33 -8.09
C ILE A 173 7.54 -15.89 -6.68
N LEU A 174 6.43 -16.58 -6.43
CA LEU A 174 6.03 -16.90 -5.06
C LEU A 174 6.90 -18.00 -4.45
N SER A 175 7.18 -19.06 -5.19
CA SER A 175 7.91 -20.23 -4.66
C SER A 175 9.43 -20.08 -4.72
N ASN A 176 9.98 -19.67 -5.86
CA ASN A 176 11.43 -19.64 -6.07
C ASN A 176 12.06 -18.34 -5.56
N PHE A 177 11.38 -17.21 -5.69
CA PHE A 177 11.92 -15.90 -5.33
C PHE A 177 11.48 -15.42 -3.94
N LEU A 178 10.18 -15.27 -3.68
CA LEU A 178 9.67 -14.66 -2.45
C LEU A 178 9.77 -15.59 -1.23
N ARG A 179 9.39 -16.87 -1.36
CA ARG A 179 9.39 -17.79 -0.21
C ARG A 179 10.74 -17.86 0.53
N PRO A 180 11.91 -17.97 -0.14
CA PRO A 180 13.21 -17.91 0.55
C PRO A 180 13.42 -16.61 1.33
N LEU A 181 13.06 -15.47 0.73
CA LEU A 181 13.27 -14.14 1.31
C LEU A 181 12.41 -13.90 2.57
N PHE A 182 11.17 -14.39 2.57
CA PHE A 182 10.22 -14.17 3.66
C PHE A 182 10.21 -15.29 4.72
N SER A 183 10.85 -16.43 4.45
CA SER A 183 10.81 -17.62 5.31
C SER A 183 11.25 -17.38 6.77
N LYS A 184 12.23 -16.49 6.98
CA LYS A 184 12.78 -16.15 8.31
C LYS A 184 12.01 -15.05 9.05
N SER A 185 11.18 -14.28 8.34
CA SER A 185 10.36 -13.20 8.90
C SER A 185 8.91 -13.60 9.14
N ARG A 186 8.54 -14.85 8.81
CA ARG A 186 7.14 -15.30 8.81
C ARG A 186 6.53 -15.23 10.22
N PRO A 187 5.30 -14.70 10.37
CA PRO A 187 4.59 -14.69 11.64
C PRO A 187 4.28 -16.10 12.18
N ALA A 188 4.30 -16.25 13.51
CA ALA A 188 4.02 -17.52 14.19
C ALA A 188 2.55 -17.97 14.06
N THR A 189 1.66 -17.05 13.66
CA THR A 189 0.22 -17.31 13.43
C THR A 189 -0.05 -18.16 12.19
N VAL A 190 0.96 -18.37 11.34
CA VAL A 190 0.85 -19.19 10.12
C VAL A 190 1.99 -20.21 9.95
N THR A 191 1.64 -21.35 9.39
CA THR A 191 2.60 -22.41 9.04
C THR A 191 3.44 -22.02 7.82
N ALA A 192 4.50 -22.79 7.56
CA ALA A 192 5.31 -22.62 6.35
C ALA A 192 4.55 -22.84 5.04
N SER A 193 3.38 -23.48 5.09
CA SER A 193 2.48 -23.65 3.98
C SER A 193 1.40 -22.56 3.89
N GLY A 194 1.48 -21.50 4.73
CA GLY A 194 0.54 -20.37 4.72
C GLY A 194 -0.83 -20.65 5.33
N ARG A 195 -1.01 -21.79 6.00
CA ARG A 195 -2.23 -22.11 6.75
C ARG A 195 -2.18 -21.52 8.15
N LYS A 196 -3.34 -21.28 8.77
CA LYS A 196 -3.42 -20.91 10.19
C LYS A 196 -2.70 -21.94 11.05
N ALA A 197 -1.83 -21.48 11.97
CA ALA A 197 -1.15 -22.34 12.93
C ALA A 197 -2.14 -22.78 14.02
N GLU A 198 -2.15 -24.08 14.33
CA GLU A 198 -3.01 -24.65 15.38
C GLU A 198 -2.47 -24.35 16.78
N PHE A 199 -1.15 -24.18 16.90
CA PHE A 199 -0.46 -23.80 18.14
C PHE A 199 0.42 -22.58 17.87
N VAL A 200 0.16 -21.49 18.58
CA VAL A 200 0.99 -20.28 18.57
C VAL A 200 1.73 -20.23 19.90
N GLU A 201 3.02 -20.56 19.88
CA GLU A 201 3.87 -20.36 21.07
C GLU A 201 4.32 -18.90 21.13
N PRO A 202 3.97 -18.14 22.19
CA PRO A 202 4.45 -16.78 22.34
C PRO A 202 5.95 -16.79 22.67
N SER A 203 6.78 -16.36 21.71
CA SER A 203 8.22 -16.19 21.91
C SER A 203 8.47 -15.00 22.84
N ARG A 204 8.87 -15.28 24.09
CA ARG A 204 9.06 -14.27 25.16
C ARG A 204 10.28 -13.36 24.96
N TYR A 205 11.13 -13.57 23.95
CA TYR A 205 12.41 -12.87 23.78
C TYR A 205 12.71 -12.37 22.35
N ASP A 206 11.74 -12.37 21.43
CA ASP A 206 12.05 -12.15 20.00
C ASP A 206 12.14 -10.68 19.55
N ASN A 207 11.64 -9.69 20.30
CA ASN A 207 11.47 -8.33 19.76
C ASN A 207 12.78 -7.67 19.27
N ALA A 208 13.89 -7.80 20.00
CA ALA A 208 15.19 -7.24 19.57
C ALA A 208 15.85 -8.03 18.43
N SER A 209 15.52 -9.32 18.27
CA SER A 209 16.04 -10.18 17.21
C SER A 209 15.15 -10.16 15.95
N ALA A 210 13.87 -9.81 16.08
CA ALA A 210 12.88 -9.77 15.00
C ALA A 210 13.20 -8.71 13.93
N GLU A 211 13.83 -7.61 14.31
CA GLU A 211 14.27 -6.56 13.38
C GLU A 211 15.65 -6.80 12.74
N ALA A 212 16.35 -7.87 13.14
CA ALA A 212 17.68 -8.15 12.64
C ALA A 212 17.70 -8.26 11.11
N GLU A 213 18.63 -7.55 10.48
CA GLU A 213 18.77 -7.49 9.03
C GLU A 213 18.85 -8.88 8.37
N ALA A 214 19.57 -9.81 9.01
CA ALA A 214 19.71 -11.19 8.56
C ALA A 214 18.40 -12.00 8.54
N ARG A 215 17.36 -11.55 9.26
CA ARG A 215 16.01 -12.15 9.25
C ARG A 215 15.09 -11.53 8.21
N LYS A 216 15.35 -10.32 7.74
CA LYS A 216 14.54 -9.57 6.76
C LYS A 216 15.32 -9.23 5.47
N PRO A 217 15.81 -10.24 4.72
CA PRO A 217 16.55 -9.98 3.47
C PRO A 217 15.70 -9.26 2.41
N TRP A 218 14.37 -9.45 2.44
CA TRP A 218 13.43 -8.71 1.62
C TRP A 218 13.36 -7.21 1.94
N LYS A 219 13.67 -6.79 3.18
CA LYS A 219 13.60 -5.38 3.61
C LYS A 219 14.89 -4.64 3.30
N TYR A 220 16.02 -5.24 3.66
CA TYR A 220 17.33 -4.56 3.65
C TYR A 220 18.22 -4.95 2.46
N GLY A 221 17.97 -6.08 1.80
CA GLY A 221 18.69 -6.49 0.59
C GLY A 221 17.87 -6.27 -0.67
N GLN A 222 16.73 -6.95 -0.77
CA GLN A 222 15.92 -7.06 -1.99
C GLN A 222 14.56 -6.39 -1.82
N ARG A 223 14.53 -5.08 -1.52
CA ARG A 223 13.28 -4.32 -1.28
C ARG A 223 12.31 -4.31 -2.44
N TYR A 224 12.80 -4.46 -3.66
CA TYR A 224 11.98 -4.65 -4.85
C TYR A 224 11.10 -5.91 -4.82
N ALA A 225 11.36 -6.85 -3.89
CA ALA A 225 10.49 -7.99 -3.66
C ALA A 225 9.05 -7.59 -3.32
N ILE A 226 8.85 -6.43 -2.68
CA ILE A 226 7.53 -5.88 -2.36
C ILE A 226 6.79 -5.50 -3.65
N THR A 227 7.48 -4.85 -4.58
CA THR A 227 6.97 -4.48 -5.92
C THR A 227 6.63 -5.69 -6.77
N VAL A 228 7.50 -6.71 -6.74
CA VAL A 228 7.26 -7.98 -7.43
C VAL A 228 6.03 -8.69 -6.84
N PHE A 229 5.86 -8.66 -5.52
CA PHE A 229 4.71 -9.24 -4.86
C PHE A 229 3.40 -8.49 -5.17
N GLU A 230 3.43 -7.16 -5.13
CA GLU A 230 2.31 -6.30 -5.51
C GLU A 230 1.83 -6.61 -6.93
N TRP A 231 2.75 -6.71 -7.89
CA TRP A 231 2.42 -7.12 -9.25
C TRP A 231 1.74 -8.48 -9.31
N ALA A 232 2.28 -9.49 -8.60
CA ALA A 232 1.71 -10.83 -8.57
C ALA A 232 0.27 -10.83 -8.03
N VAL A 233 -0.03 -10.02 -7.00
CA VAL A 233 -1.38 -9.85 -6.48
C VAL A 233 -2.30 -9.20 -7.52
N LEU A 234 -1.87 -8.10 -8.14
CA LEU A 234 -2.68 -7.37 -9.13
C LEU A 234 -2.99 -8.19 -10.39
N GLN A 235 -2.08 -9.08 -10.77
CA GLN A 235 -2.22 -9.97 -11.94
C GLN A 235 -2.93 -11.29 -11.63
N SER A 236 -3.30 -11.55 -10.37
CA SER A 236 -3.99 -12.77 -9.98
C SER A 236 -5.50 -12.66 -10.17
N ASP A 237 -6.09 -13.68 -10.79
CA ASP A 237 -7.54 -13.81 -10.89
C ASP A 237 -8.11 -14.68 -9.74
N GLU A 238 -9.44 -14.72 -9.64
CA GLU A 238 -10.13 -15.48 -8.61
C GLU A 238 -9.75 -16.99 -8.66
N GLN A 239 -9.54 -17.55 -9.86
CA GLN A 239 -9.23 -18.96 -10.04
C GLN A 239 -7.84 -19.31 -9.50
N LEU A 240 -6.84 -18.45 -9.77
CA LEU A 240 -5.49 -18.59 -9.26
C LEU A 240 -5.47 -18.48 -7.74
N LEU A 241 -6.13 -17.45 -7.18
CA LEU A 241 -6.20 -17.26 -5.73
C LEU A 241 -6.88 -18.44 -5.04
N ARG A 242 -7.94 -19.00 -5.62
CA ARG A 242 -8.61 -20.20 -5.06
C ARG A 242 -7.66 -21.40 -4.93
N LYS A 243 -6.71 -21.57 -5.86
CA LYS A 243 -5.75 -22.69 -5.85
C LYS A 243 -4.50 -22.38 -5.01
N SER A 244 -4.00 -21.15 -5.08
CA SER A 244 -2.65 -20.80 -4.64
C SER A 244 -2.58 -19.72 -3.56
N TRP A 245 -3.71 -19.35 -2.92
CA TRP A 245 -3.77 -18.33 -1.84
C TRP A 245 -2.70 -18.54 -0.76
N HIS A 246 -2.40 -19.80 -0.45
CA HIS A 246 -1.49 -20.21 0.61
C HIS A 246 -0.04 -19.76 0.37
N LEU A 247 0.33 -19.45 -0.87
CA LEU A 247 1.63 -18.87 -1.21
C LEU A 247 1.71 -17.36 -0.95
N PHE A 248 0.56 -16.66 -0.99
CA PHE A 248 0.48 -15.21 -0.75
C PHE A 248 0.42 -14.88 0.74
N THR A 249 -0.28 -15.72 1.53
CA THR A 249 -0.57 -15.46 2.95
C THR A 249 0.68 -15.15 3.80
N PRO A 250 1.78 -15.91 3.74
CA PRO A 250 2.97 -15.62 4.56
C PRO A 250 3.59 -14.26 4.21
N VAL A 251 3.62 -13.91 2.92
CA VAL A 251 4.20 -12.65 2.46
C VAL A 251 3.33 -11.48 2.90
N LEU A 252 2.00 -11.57 2.70
CA LEU A 252 1.05 -10.54 3.14
C LEU A 252 1.11 -10.29 4.64
N LEU A 253 1.05 -11.33 5.47
CA LEU A 253 1.07 -11.16 6.91
C LEU A 253 2.40 -10.58 7.39
N THR A 254 3.52 -11.01 6.80
CA THR A 254 4.84 -10.42 7.12
C THR A 254 4.89 -8.94 6.79
N LEU A 255 4.33 -8.51 5.66
CA LEU A 255 4.29 -7.10 5.25
C LEU A 255 3.32 -6.30 6.13
N LEU A 256 2.17 -6.87 6.50
CA LEU A 256 1.21 -6.24 7.40
C LEU A 256 1.77 -6.05 8.81
N ASP A 257 2.66 -6.93 9.28
CA ASP A 257 3.30 -6.79 10.60
C ASP A 257 4.43 -5.74 10.62
N GLU A 258 4.77 -5.13 9.48
CA GLU A 258 5.85 -4.14 9.39
C GLU A 258 5.43 -2.77 9.98
N PRO A 259 6.19 -2.21 10.95
CA PRO A 259 5.81 -0.96 11.62
C PRO A 259 6.11 0.30 10.81
N GLN A 260 6.98 0.23 9.79
CA GLN A 260 7.34 1.39 8.99
C GLN A 260 6.15 1.90 8.16
N THR A 261 5.75 3.15 8.37
CA THR A 261 4.58 3.82 7.75
C THR A 261 4.46 3.60 6.25
N ALA A 262 5.48 3.94 5.46
CA ALA A 262 5.44 3.78 4.00
C ALA A 262 5.24 2.32 3.55
N LEU A 263 5.81 1.36 4.29
CA LEU A 263 5.63 -0.07 3.99
C LEU A 263 4.27 -0.58 4.47
N LYS A 264 3.78 -0.10 5.62
CA LYS A 264 2.48 -0.44 6.19
C LYS A 264 1.34 -0.02 5.27
N VAL A 265 1.37 1.22 4.77
CA VAL A 265 0.38 1.76 3.81
C VAL A 265 0.35 0.88 2.55
N ARG A 266 1.52 0.65 1.95
CA ARG A 266 1.64 -0.21 0.77
C ARG A 266 1.15 -1.63 1.03
N ALA A 267 1.45 -2.21 2.19
CA ALA A 267 0.97 -3.53 2.58
C ALA A 267 -0.55 -3.60 2.71
N LEU A 268 -1.19 -2.56 3.26
CA LEU A 268 -2.64 -2.44 3.38
C LEU A 268 -3.30 -2.33 1.99
N ASP A 269 -2.72 -1.59 1.06
CA ASP A 269 -3.22 -1.46 -0.31
C ASP A 269 -3.12 -2.79 -1.08
N VAL A 270 -1.96 -3.45 -1.00
CA VAL A 270 -1.75 -4.79 -1.58
C VAL A 270 -2.71 -5.80 -0.96
N PHE A 271 -2.90 -5.75 0.36
CA PHE A 271 -3.87 -6.60 1.06
C PHE A 271 -5.29 -6.34 0.57
N ARG A 272 -5.72 -5.08 0.45
CA ARG A 272 -7.05 -4.73 -0.06
C ARG A 272 -7.25 -5.27 -1.48
N ALA A 273 -6.25 -5.11 -2.35
CA ALA A 273 -6.28 -5.63 -3.72
C ALA A 273 -6.37 -7.17 -3.77
N PHE A 274 -5.65 -7.86 -2.88
CA PHE A 274 -5.72 -9.32 -2.72
C PHE A 274 -7.10 -9.76 -2.21
N TRP A 275 -7.61 -9.10 -1.17
CA TRP A 275 -8.84 -9.48 -0.50
C TRP A 275 -10.06 -9.34 -1.41
N THR A 276 -10.17 -8.23 -2.16
CA THR A 276 -11.30 -7.98 -3.06
C THR A 276 -11.35 -8.95 -4.25
N ARG A 277 -10.22 -9.58 -4.60
CA ARG A 277 -10.13 -10.59 -5.68
C ARG A 277 -10.32 -12.01 -5.17
N CYS A 278 -10.26 -12.24 -3.87
CA CYS A 278 -10.47 -13.56 -3.30
C CYS A 278 -11.94 -14.00 -3.40
N PRO A 279 -12.23 -15.29 -3.66
CA PRO A 279 -13.58 -15.81 -3.53
C PRO A 279 -14.12 -15.54 -2.12
N GLY A 280 -15.34 -14.98 -2.01
CA GLY A 280 -15.85 -14.37 -0.78
C GLY A 280 -15.82 -15.24 0.49
N ASP A 281 -15.98 -16.56 0.36
CA ASP A 281 -15.97 -17.48 1.50
C ASP A 281 -14.61 -18.14 1.77
N LEU A 282 -13.64 -18.01 0.87
CA LEU A 282 -12.37 -18.75 0.93
C LEU A 282 -11.60 -18.45 2.23
N MET A 283 -11.46 -17.17 2.58
CA MET A 283 -10.71 -16.77 3.78
C MET A 283 -11.43 -17.18 5.07
N ARG A 284 -12.77 -17.28 5.05
CA ARG A 284 -13.54 -17.77 6.19
C ARG A 284 -13.40 -19.28 6.36
N GLN A 285 -13.54 -20.05 5.27
CA GLN A 285 -13.41 -21.50 5.28
C GLN A 285 -12.01 -21.97 5.71
N THR A 286 -10.98 -21.21 5.38
CA THR A 286 -9.59 -21.50 5.75
C THR A 286 -9.22 -21.02 7.15
N GLY A 287 -10.12 -20.28 7.83
CA GLY A 287 -9.86 -19.67 9.14
C GLY A 287 -8.89 -18.47 9.11
N LEU A 288 -8.44 -18.05 7.93
CA LEU A 288 -7.51 -16.93 7.76
C LEU A 288 -8.17 -15.56 7.90
N ALA A 289 -9.49 -15.47 7.77
CA ALA A 289 -10.21 -14.20 7.95
C ALA A 289 -9.87 -13.53 9.28
N GLN A 290 -9.85 -14.30 10.38
CA GLN A 290 -9.46 -13.80 11.70
C GLN A 290 -7.98 -13.43 11.76
N VAL A 291 -7.09 -14.22 11.14
CA VAL A 291 -5.65 -13.95 11.15
C VAL A 291 -5.33 -12.62 10.43
N PHE A 292 -5.99 -12.36 9.31
CA PHE A 292 -5.87 -11.08 8.61
C PHE A 292 -6.52 -9.94 9.39
N GLU A 293 -7.64 -10.18 10.05
CA GLU A 293 -8.28 -9.17 10.91
C GLU A 293 -7.32 -8.75 12.02
N ASP A 294 -6.70 -9.70 12.71
CA ASP A 294 -5.75 -9.44 13.80
C ASP A 294 -4.48 -8.71 13.30
N ALA A 295 -4.09 -8.88 12.04
CA ALA A 295 -2.93 -8.21 11.44
C ALA A 295 -3.24 -6.79 10.90
N VAL A 296 -4.46 -6.58 10.37
CA VAL A 296 -4.89 -5.30 9.79
C VAL A 296 -5.43 -4.35 10.86
N PHE A 297 -6.22 -4.86 11.81
CA PHE A 297 -6.92 -4.03 12.79
C PHE A 297 -6.01 -3.12 13.61
N PRO A 298 -4.80 -3.53 14.07
CA PRO A 298 -3.90 -2.63 14.78
C PRO A 298 -3.54 -1.35 14.01
N ALA A 299 -3.67 -1.34 12.68
CA ALA A 299 -3.40 -0.14 11.86
C ALA A 299 -4.37 1.02 12.16
N VAL A 300 -5.61 0.75 12.61
CA VAL A 300 -6.54 1.84 12.99
C VAL A 300 -6.21 2.48 14.34
N LEU A 301 -5.23 1.94 15.06
CA LEU A 301 -4.77 2.43 16.36
C LEU A 301 -3.46 3.23 16.26
N TYR A 302 -2.99 3.55 15.06
CA TYR A 302 -1.85 4.45 14.82
C TYR A 302 -2.31 5.91 15.02
N LEU A 303 -2.60 6.27 16.27
CA LEU A 303 -3.22 7.54 16.63
C LEU A 303 -2.18 8.61 17.07
N PRO A 304 -2.49 9.91 16.89
CA PRO A 304 -1.62 11.01 17.29
C PRO A 304 -1.33 11.01 18.80
N SER A 305 -0.06 10.86 19.20
CA SER A 305 0.50 10.83 20.58
C SER A 305 1.66 9.84 20.64
N LEU A 306 1.51 8.73 19.91
CA LEU A 306 2.50 7.68 19.71
C LEU A 306 3.05 7.68 18.28
N THR A 307 2.25 8.15 17.31
CA THR A 307 2.60 8.25 15.90
C THR A 307 2.47 9.72 15.45
N PRO A 308 3.39 10.26 14.62
CA PRO A 308 3.25 11.60 14.05
C PRO A 308 1.93 11.74 13.27
N GLU A 309 1.30 12.91 13.35
CA GLU A 309 -0.03 13.16 12.77
C GLU A 309 -0.10 12.83 11.26
N SER A 310 0.89 13.28 10.48
CA SER A 310 0.94 13.00 9.02
C SER A 310 0.98 11.51 8.71
N GLU A 311 1.71 10.74 9.53
CA GLU A 311 1.83 9.30 9.38
C GLU A 311 0.54 8.59 9.80
N SER A 312 -0.08 9.02 10.91
CA SER A 312 -1.40 8.56 11.34
C SER A 312 -2.43 8.74 10.24
N ILE A 313 -2.53 9.93 9.64
CA ILE A 313 -3.48 10.21 8.54
C ILE A 313 -3.26 9.24 7.38
N THR A 314 -2.01 9.04 6.97
CA THR A 314 -1.70 8.20 5.81
C THR A 314 -2.03 6.73 6.08
N ILE A 315 -1.71 6.20 7.27
CA ILE A 315 -2.04 4.82 7.65
C ILE A 315 -3.54 4.63 7.78
N LEU A 316 -4.25 5.54 8.46
CA LEU A 316 -5.70 5.45 8.67
C LEU A 316 -6.46 5.46 7.34
N ASN A 317 -6.01 6.30 6.39
CA ASN A 317 -6.59 6.37 5.04
C ASN A 317 -6.45 5.06 4.26
N ALA A 318 -5.44 4.23 4.54
CA ALA A 318 -5.28 2.90 3.94
C ALA A 318 -5.97 1.80 4.77
N ALA A 319 -5.96 1.91 6.10
CA ALA A 319 -6.46 0.90 7.02
C ALA A 319 -7.98 0.76 7.00
N TYR A 320 -8.73 1.88 7.04
CA TYR A 320 -10.19 1.82 7.01
C TYR A 320 -10.73 1.18 5.74
N PRO A 321 -10.30 1.56 4.51
CA PRO A 321 -10.74 0.88 3.29
C PRO A 321 -10.41 -0.62 3.27
N ALA A 322 -9.27 -1.04 3.82
CA ALA A 322 -8.92 -2.45 3.93
C ALA A 322 -9.91 -3.21 4.84
N LEU A 323 -10.23 -2.69 6.02
CA LEU A 323 -11.19 -3.30 6.94
C LEU A 323 -12.63 -3.28 6.40
N ILE A 324 -13.02 -2.22 5.71
CA ILE A 324 -14.33 -2.11 5.06
C ILE A 324 -14.47 -3.11 3.91
N ALA A 325 -13.41 -3.31 3.12
CA ALA A 325 -13.37 -4.37 2.10
C ALA A 325 -13.45 -5.77 2.75
N MET A 326 -12.82 -5.98 3.90
CA MET A 326 -12.97 -7.22 4.69
C MET A 326 -14.40 -7.48 5.17
N ALA A 327 -15.13 -6.42 5.52
CA ALA A 327 -16.54 -6.49 5.85
C ALA A 327 -17.43 -6.79 4.63
N GLY A 328 -16.88 -6.78 3.41
CA GLY A 328 -17.59 -7.03 2.17
C GLY A 328 -18.34 -5.82 1.62
N ILE A 329 -17.94 -4.62 2.03
CA ILE A 329 -18.49 -3.37 1.52
C ILE A 329 -17.54 -2.83 0.45
N ASN A 330 -18.06 -2.55 -0.75
CA ASN A 330 -17.32 -1.87 -1.78
C ASN A 330 -17.62 -0.38 -1.75
N LEU A 331 -16.64 0.43 -1.33
CA LEU A 331 -16.75 1.88 -1.24
C LEU A 331 -16.95 2.55 -2.62
N GLU A 332 -16.50 1.92 -3.71
CA GLU A 332 -16.57 2.50 -5.07
C GLU A 332 -17.96 2.38 -5.70
N THR A 333 -18.83 1.53 -5.16
CA THR A 333 -20.19 1.30 -5.66
C THR A 333 -21.26 1.64 -4.62
N ALA A 334 -20.88 2.32 -3.54
CA ALA A 334 -21.75 2.59 -2.39
C ALA A 334 -22.70 3.79 -2.58
N ASP A 335 -22.69 4.44 -3.75
CA ASP A 335 -23.48 5.64 -4.02
C ASP A 335 -25.00 5.42 -3.99
N GLU A 336 -25.46 4.18 -4.12
CA GLU A 336 -26.88 3.85 -3.89
C GLU A 336 -27.06 3.19 -2.51
N PRO A 337 -27.77 3.83 -1.56
CA PRO A 337 -28.13 3.22 -0.30
C PRO A 337 -29.03 2.01 -0.57
N GLN A 338 -28.42 0.82 -0.61
CA GLN A 338 -29.19 -0.42 -0.66
C GLN A 338 -30.08 -0.47 0.57
N SER A 339 -31.40 -0.59 0.33
CA SER A 339 -32.38 -0.78 1.40
C SER A 339 -32.16 -2.15 2.02
N ASN A 340 -31.41 -2.19 3.13
CA ASN A 340 -31.03 -3.36 3.94
C ASN A 340 -30.02 -4.34 3.30
N PRO A 341 -28.70 -4.01 3.31
CA PRO A 341 -27.67 -4.98 3.00
C PRO A 341 -27.73 -6.17 3.97
N LYS A 342 -27.72 -7.40 3.42
CA LYS A 342 -27.65 -8.63 4.22
C LYS A 342 -26.20 -8.95 4.52
N PHE A 343 -25.80 -8.73 5.77
CA PHE A 343 -24.49 -9.12 6.28
C PHE A 343 -24.57 -10.46 7.01
N THR A 344 -23.53 -11.28 6.87
CA THR A 344 -23.31 -12.45 7.73
C THR A 344 -22.99 -12.02 9.17
N GLU A 345 -23.22 -12.89 10.15
CA GLU A 345 -22.90 -12.61 11.56
C GLU A 345 -21.43 -12.18 11.75
N ALA A 346 -20.51 -12.81 11.03
CA ALA A 346 -19.09 -12.48 11.09
C ALA A 346 -18.79 -11.08 10.51
N GLN A 347 -19.46 -10.68 9.42
CA GLN A 347 -19.34 -9.31 8.89
C GLN A 347 -19.92 -8.29 9.85
N GLN A 348 -21.07 -8.58 10.47
CA GLN A 348 -21.67 -7.70 11.47
C GLN A 348 -20.76 -7.51 12.68
N LYS A 349 -20.13 -8.59 13.17
CA LYS A 349 -19.13 -8.54 14.25
C LYS A 349 -17.94 -7.67 13.89
N LEU A 350 -17.39 -7.82 12.68
CA LEU A 350 -16.29 -6.98 12.21
C LEU A 350 -16.70 -5.50 12.10
N LEU A 351 -17.88 -5.20 11.54
CA LEU A 351 -18.39 -3.83 11.46
C LEU A 351 -18.58 -3.20 12.85
N ASP A 352 -19.13 -3.97 13.80
CA ASP A 352 -19.28 -3.51 15.19
C ASP A 352 -17.92 -3.23 15.83
N LYS A 353 -16.93 -4.09 15.58
CA LYS A 353 -15.54 -3.90 16.04
C LYS A 353 -14.89 -2.67 15.42
N ILE A 354 -15.04 -2.44 14.11
CA ILE A 354 -14.51 -1.24 13.42
C ILE A 354 -15.07 0.04 14.07
N ILE A 355 -16.37 0.06 14.35
CA ILE A 355 -17.00 1.21 15.02
C ILE A 355 -16.45 1.35 16.44
N ARG A 356 -16.54 0.30 17.26
CA ARG A 356 -16.24 0.37 18.70
C ARG A 356 -14.76 0.54 19.00
N GLU A 357 -13.92 -0.28 18.39
CA GLU A 357 -12.50 -0.39 18.72
C GLU A 357 -11.62 0.40 17.74
N GLY A 358 -12.14 0.82 16.58
CA GLY A 358 -11.43 1.69 15.65
C GLY A 358 -11.88 3.14 15.80
N ILE A 359 -13.08 3.44 15.31
CA ILE A 359 -13.58 4.82 15.19
C ILE A 359 -13.79 5.46 16.57
N LEU A 360 -14.52 4.80 17.48
CA LEU A 360 -14.83 5.37 18.80
C LEU A 360 -13.59 5.47 19.69
N VAL A 361 -12.64 4.52 19.58
CA VAL A 361 -11.36 4.62 20.30
C VAL A 361 -10.54 5.79 19.77
N GLY A 362 -10.42 5.96 18.45
CA GLY A 362 -9.74 7.11 17.85
C GLY A 362 -10.41 8.45 18.22
N TYR A 363 -11.74 8.47 18.24
CA TYR A 363 -12.51 9.63 18.66
C TYR A 363 -12.28 9.99 20.12
N ASN A 364 -12.34 9.01 21.01
CA ASN A 364 -12.10 9.20 22.43
C ASN A 364 -10.65 9.62 22.70
N HIS A 365 -9.69 9.06 21.96
CA HIS A 365 -8.27 9.42 22.05
C HIS A 365 -8.01 10.89 21.69
N ALA A 366 -8.77 11.45 20.74
CA ALA A 366 -8.59 12.83 20.33
C ALA A 366 -9.06 13.84 21.40
N GLU A 367 -10.01 13.48 22.26
CA GLU A 367 -10.59 14.30 23.34
C GLU A 367 -11.05 15.73 22.94
N ILE A 368 -11.17 16.02 21.64
CA ILE A 368 -11.36 17.37 21.08
C ILE A 368 -12.59 18.07 21.67
N MET A 369 -13.71 17.36 21.87
CA MET A 369 -14.93 17.98 22.38
C MET A 369 -14.87 18.28 23.89
N THR A 370 -13.90 17.72 24.61
CA THR A 370 -13.74 17.94 26.06
C THR A 370 -12.49 18.73 26.41
N ASP A 371 -11.61 18.99 25.44
CA ASP A 371 -10.39 19.77 25.61
C ASP A 371 -10.75 21.27 25.78
N PRO A 372 -10.32 21.93 26.89
CA PRO A 372 -10.55 23.36 27.11
C PRO A 372 -9.95 24.27 26.04
N PHE A 373 -8.96 23.80 25.27
CA PHE A 373 -8.29 24.60 24.24
C PHE A 373 -8.75 24.30 22.81
N ALA A 374 -9.74 23.42 22.61
CA ALA A 374 -10.18 23.02 21.27
C ALA A 374 -10.79 24.16 20.45
N THR A 375 -11.30 25.20 21.10
CA THR A 375 -11.78 26.46 20.52
C THR A 375 -10.70 27.22 19.73
N GLN A 376 -9.42 26.98 20.04
CA GLN A 376 -8.29 27.54 19.31
C GLN A 376 -8.08 26.89 17.93
N HIS A 377 -8.78 25.77 17.65
CA HIS A 377 -8.80 25.16 16.33
C HIS A 377 -10.23 24.77 15.88
N PRO A 378 -11.08 25.75 15.53
CA PRO A 378 -12.48 25.53 15.15
C PRO A 378 -12.74 24.46 14.07
N PRO A 379 -11.88 24.30 13.03
CA PRO A 379 -12.08 23.26 12.02
C PRO A 379 -12.04 21.83 12.59
N SER A 380 -11.17 21.58 13.58
CA SER A 380 -11.08 20.27 14.24
C SER A 380 -12.28 20.01 15.13
N LEU A 381 -12.72 21.04 15.87
CA LEU A 381 -13.90 20.96 16.71
C LEU A 381 -15.16 20.68 15.89
N LEU A 382 -15.35 21.38 14.77
CA LEU A 382 -16.43 21.12 13.82
C LEU A 382 -16.39 19.69 13.27
N SER A 383 -15.20 19.20 12.93
CA SER A 383 -15.01 17.85 12.41
C SER A 383 -15.38 16.79 13.46
N ALA A 384 -15.02 17.01 14.73
CA ALA A 384 -15.40 16.14 15.84
C ALA A 384 -16.93 16.13 16.05
N ILE A 385 -17.58 17.29 16.04
CA ILE A 385 -19.04 17.41 16.16
C ILE A 385 -19.74 16.68 15.00
N ARG A 386 -19.28 16.86 13.77
CA ARG A 386 -19.84 16.18 12.58
C ARG A 386 -19.65 14.67 12.63
N LEU A 387 -18.52 14.20 13.13
CA LEU A 387 -18.28 12.78 13.37
C LEU A 387 -19.26 12.22 14.41
N LEU A 388 -19.47 12.93 15.52
CA LEU A 388 -20.49 12.57 16.52
C LEU A 388 -21.89 12.51 15.89
N GLN A 389 -22.28 13.52 15.09
CA GLN A 389 -23.56 13.50 14.36
C GLN A 389 -23.68 12.27 13.45
N ALA A 390 -22.63 11.92 12.70
CA ALA A 390 -22.62 10.74 11.85
C ALA A 390 -22.76 9.44 12.67
N ILE A 391 -22.10 9.36 13.82
CA ILE A 391 -22.24 8.22 14.75
C ILE A 391 -23.67 8.15 15.28
N LEU A 392 -24.25 9.28 15.68
CA LEU A 392 -25.63 9.34 16.18
C LEU A 392 -26.64 8.93 15.11
N SER A 393 -26.48 9.31 13.85
CA SER A 393 -27.42 8.95 12.77
C SER A 393 -27.29 7.48 12.33
N THR A 394 -26.07 6.94 12.32
CA THR A 394 -25.80 5.59 11.78
C THR A 394 -25.87 4.50 12.84
N CYS A 395 -25.45 4.80 14.07
CA CYS A 395 -25.28 3.84 15.14
C CYS A 395 -26.35 3.98 16.25
N TRP A 396 -27.40 4.77 16.02
CA TRP A 396 -28.41 5.14 17.03
C TRP A 396 -28.92 3.99 17.91
N PRO A 397 -29.12 2.72 17.46
CA PRO A 397 -29.62 1.67 18.34
C PRO A 397 -28.66 1.30 19.48
N ARG A 398 -27.37 1.63 19.33
CA ARG A 398 -26.30 1.29 20.30
C ARG A 398 -25.96 2.43 21.25
N ILE A 399 -26.30 3.66 20.86
CA ILE A 399 -25.98 4.90 21.57
C ILE A 399 -26.60 5.04 22.97
N PRO A 400 -27.80 4.51 23.29
CA PRO A 400 -28.43 4.80 24.59
C PRO A 400 -27.57 4.45 25.82
N HIS A 401 -26.66 3.48 25.72
CA HIS A 401 -25.74 3.13 26.81
C HIS A 401 -24.63 4.18 27.03
N TYR A 402 -24.33 5.00 26.03
CA TYR A 402 -23.27 6.01 26.03
C TYR A 402 -23.80 7.43 26.19
N CYS A 403 -25.12 7.62 26.36
CA CYS A 403 -25.73 8.95 26.36
C CYS A 403 -25.14 9.92 27.40
N ASN A 404 -24.72 9.44 28.57
CA ASN A 404 -24.08 10.30 29.59
C ASN A 404 -22.74 10.88 29.12
N GLU A 405 -21.90 10.05 28.49
CA GLU A 405 -20.60 10.52 27.97
C GLU A 405 -20.81 11.51 26.83
N ILE A 406 -21.83 11.28 25.99
CA ILE A 406 -22.17 12.21 24.91
C ILE A 406 -22.73 13.53 25.48
N ILE A 407 -23.62 13.48 26.49
CA ILE A 407 -24.11 14.68 27.19
C ILE A 407 -22.94 15.46 27.79
N LYS A 408 -22.00 14.78 28.46
CA LYS A 408 -20.80 15.41 29.03
C LYS A 408 -19.95 16.08 27.95
N ALA A 409 -19.70 15.41 26.82
CA ALA A 409 -18.93 15.97 25.71
C ALA A 409 -19.61 17.20 25.09
N LEU A 410 -20.93 17.13 24.86
CA LEU A 410 -21.71 18.27 24.34
C LEU A 410 -21.69 19.46 25.31
N MET A 411 -21.88 19.19 26.61
CA MET A 411 -21.88 20.17 27.67
C MET A 411 -20.53 20.89 27.79
N LEU A 412 -19.43 20.13 27.93
CA LEU A 412 -18.09 20.71 28.07
C LEU A 412 -17.70 21.49 26.82
N CYS A 413 -17.98 20.96 25.63
CA CYS A 413 -17.73 21.66 24.38
C CYS A 413 -18.48 22.99 24.31
N TRP A 414 -19.74 23.02 24.75
CA TRP A 414 -20.53 24.25 24.76
C TRP A 414 -19.95 25.29 25.73
N LEU A 415 -19.63 24.87 26.96
CA LEU A 415 -19.07 25.77 27.97
C LEU A 415 -17.72 26.34 27.53
N ASN A 416 -16.83 25.52 26.95
CA ASN A 416 -15.56 25.99 26.41
C ASN A 416 -15.76 27.07 25.33
N ILE A 417 -16.79 26.94 24.48
CA ILE A 417 -17.13 27.96 23.47
C ILE A 417 -17.68 29.24 24.11
N GLU A 418 -18.44 29.15 25.20
CA GLU A 418 -18.98 30.32 25.92
C GLU A 418 -17.89 31.08 26.70
N GLU A 419 -16.95 30.35 27.27
CA GLU A 419 -15.86 30.90 28.09
C GLU A 419 -14.72 31.49 27.26
N GLU A 420 -14.68 31.23 25.96
CA GLU A 420 -13.62 31.72 25.08
C GLU A 420 -13.80 33.20 24.72
N ASP A 421 -12.90 34.03 25.28
CA ASP A 421 -12.91 35.48 25.08
C ASP A 421 -12.60 35.90 23.63
N ALA A 422 -11.74 35.13 22.94
CA ALA A 422 -11.26 35.47 21.61
C ALA A 422 -11.15 34.22 20.72
N PHE A 423 -12.11 34.08 19.80
CA PHE A 423 -12.05 33.07 18.76
C PHE A 423 -11.03 33.45 17.68
N PRO A 424 -10.30 32.47 17.11
CA PRO A 424 -9.40 32.71 15.99
C PRO A 424 -10.11 33.36 14.80
N ASP A 425 -9.42 34.28 14.12
CA ASP A 425 -9.92 34.89 12.87
C ASP A 425 -10.13 33.80 11.80
N GLY A 426 -11.36 33.67 11.30
CA GLY A 426 -11.70 32.69 10.27
C GLY A 426 -13.19 32.65 9.94
N ASP A 427 -13.56 31.79 8.99
CA ASP A 427 -14.95 31.64 8.51
C ASP A 427 -15.88 30.94 9.53
N LEU A 428 -15.31 30.19 10.49
CA LEU A 428 -16.06 29.44 11.49
C LEU A 428 -16.31 30.28 12.74
N SER A 429 -17.56 30.69 12.92
CA SER A 429 -17.99 31.47 14.09
C SER A 429 -18.45 30.59 15.25
N PRO A 430 -18.42 31.10 16.51
CA PRO A 430 -18.98 30.41 17.67
C PRO A 430 -20.44 30.00 17.46
N ALA A 431 -21.24 30.86 16.83
CA ALA A 431 -22.64 30.58 16.50
C ALA A 431 -22.80 29.38 15.57
N SER A 432 -21.89 29.19 14.61
CA SER A 432 -21.92 28.04 13.71
C SER A 432 -21.63 26.73 14.44
N LEU A 433 -20.65 26.74 15.36
CA LEU A 433 -20.31 25.58 16.19
C LEU A 433 -21.45 25.22 17.15
N LYS A 434 -22.02 26.23 17.84
CA LYS A 434 -23.19 26.04 18.71
C LYS A 434 -24.38 25.46 17.96
N SER A 435 -24.65 25.91 16.74
CA SER A 435 -25.70 25.35 15.89
C SER A 435 -25.49 23.84 15.61
N GLU A 436 -24.25 23.44 15.30
CA GLU A 436 -23.92 22.03 15.07
C GLU A 436 -23.96 21.19 16.37
N LEU A 437 -23.63 21.78 17.52
CA LEU A 437 -23.80 21.15 18.84
C LEU A 437 -25.28 20.93 19.18
N THR A 438 -26.12 21.96 18.99
CA THR A 438 -27.57 21.85 19.20
C THR A 438 -28.16 20.77 18.31
N LYS A 439 -27.72 20.68 17.04
CA LYS A 439 -28.13 19.60 16.14
C LYS A 439 -27.72 18.22 16.66
N ALA A 440 -26.50 18.07 17.19
CA ALA A 440 -26.06 16.81 17.80
C ALA A 440 -26.88 16.47 19.06
N ALA A 441 -27.23 17.46 19.89
CA ALA A 441 -28.10 17.29 21.05
C ALA A 441 -29.52 16.87 20.66
N ASP A 442 -30.11 17.49 19.63
CA ASP A 442 -31.41 17.11 19.07
C ASP A 442 -31.41 15.66 18.56
N MET A 443 -30.33 15.27 17.86
CA MET A 443 -30.15 13.90 17.40
C MET A 443 -30.09 12.93 18.58
N LEU A 444 -29.31 13.23 19.62
CA LEU A 444 -29.24 12.40 20.83
C LEU A 444 -30.61 12.29 21.52
N SER A 445 -31.36 13.39 21.61
CA SER A 445 -32.71 13.41 22.18
C SER A 445 -33.65 12.46 21.42
N ALA A 446 -33.65 12.52 20.09
CA ALA A 446 -34.42 11.59 19.26
C ALA A 446 -34.00 10.12 19.46
N VAL A 447 -32.70 9.85 19.60
CA VAL A 447 -32.18 8.51 19.89
C VAL A 447 -32.64 8.01 21.26
N MET A 448 -32.57 8.84 22.30
CA MET A 448 -33.00 8.49 23.66
C MET A 448 -34.51 8.26 23.73
N GLN A 449 -35.30 9.10 23.07
CA GLN A 449 -36.74 8.94 22.96
C GLN A 449 -37.10 7.61 22.28
N ALA A 450 -36.42 7.24 21.19
CA ALA A 450 -36.61 5.94 20.53
C ALA A 450 -36.27 4.76 21.46
N ALA A 451 -35.31 4.94 22.37
CA ALA A 451 -34.94 3.96 23.40
C ALA A 451 -35.82 4.02 24.66
N LYS A 452 -36.85 4.89 24.70
CA LYS A 452 -37.71 5.14 25.87
C LYS A 452 -36.93 5.59 27.11
N MET A 453 -35.86 6.33 26.90
CA MET A 453 -35.08 6.97 27.95
C MET A 453 -35.40 8.46 27.97
N ASP A 454 -35.59 9.01 29.18
CA ASP A 454 -35.80 10.43 29.34
C ASP A 454 -34.45 11.16 29.36
N MET A 455 -34.30 12.13 28.46
CA MET A 455 -33.13 12.99 28.40
C MET A 455 -33.20 14.13 29.41
N GLU A 456 -34.41 14.60 29.70
CA GLU A 456 -34.65 15.76 30.57
C GLU A 456 -34.27 15.44 32.02
N GLU A 457 -34.59 14.23 32.51
CA GLU A 457 -34.18 13.74 33.83
C GLU A 457 -32.66 13.85 34.06
N ARG A 458 -31.86 13.67 33.00
CA ARG A 458 -30.39 13.69 33.08
C ARG A 458 -29.81 15.08 32.94
N VAL A 459 -30.44 15.93 32.13
CA VAL A 459 -29.91 17.25 31.76
C VAL A 459 -30.43 18.36 32.69
N ALA A 460 -31.65 18.25 33.25
CA ALA A 460 -32.22 19.26 34.13
C ALA A 460 -31.32 19.61 35.33
N PRO A 461 -30.70 18.65 36.05
CA PRO A 461 -29.76 18.97 37.14
C PRO A 461 -28.49 19.68 36.67
N LEU A 462 -28.07 19.47 35.41
CA LEU A 462 -26.91 20.14 34.82
C LEU A 462 -27.26 21.59 34.45
N VAL A 463 -28.44 21.79 33.86
CA VAL A 463 -28.97 23.11 33.48
C VAL A 463 -29.29 23.98 34.70
N GLU A 464 -29.70 23.38 35.82
CA GLU A 464 -29.89 24.11 37.09
C GLU A 464 -28.56 24.69 37.61
N LYS A 465 -27.47 23.93 37.47
CA LYS A 465 -26.12 24.37 37.88
C LYS A 465 -25.50 25.35 36.89
N GLU A 466 -25.68 25.11 35.59
CA GLU A 466 -25.12 25.91 34.50
C GLU A 466 -26.25 26.39 33.56
N PRO A 467 -26.87 27.56 33.84
CA PRO A 467 -28.02 28.05 33.08
C PRO A 467 -27.77 28.27 31.58
N GLN A 468 -26.51 28.44 31.18
CA GLN A 468 -26.10 28.62 29.78
C GLN A 468 -26.42 27.38 28.92
N LEU A 469 -26.49 26.19 29.52
CA LEU A 469 -26.79 24.93 28.82
C LEU A 469 -28.25 24.82 28.34
N ARG A 470 -29.13 25.76 28.72
CA ARG A 470 -30.53 25.79 28.27
C ARG A 470 -30.65 25.84 26.76
N GLU A 471 -29.81 26.64 26.11
CA GLU A 471 -29.82 26.81 24.65
C GLU A 471 -29.40 25.53 23.92
N LEU A 472 -28.44 24.78 24.51
CA LEU A 472 -27.96 23.51 23.95
C LEU A 472 -29.04 22.43 23.96
N PHE A 473 -29.74 22.25 25.09
CA PHE A 473 -30.65 21.11 25.28
C PHE A 473 -32.14 21.45 25.14
N LYS A 474 -32.49 22.72 24.92
CA LYS A 474 -33.88 23.20 24.70
C LYS A 474 -34.86 22.76 25.79
N ILE A 475 -34.41 22.73 27.06
CA ILE A 475 -35.30 22.43 28.18
C ILE A 475 -36.33 23.56 28.32
N SER A 476 -37.61 23.19 28.25
CA SER A 476 -38.72 24.12 28.41
C SER A 476 -38.89 24.45 29.89
N HIS A 477 -39.24 25.70 30.23
CA HIS A 477 -39.58 26.04 31.62
C HIS A 477 -40.76 25.19 32.10
N GLU A 478 -40.56 24.32 33.08
CA GLU A 478 -41.61 24.07 34.07
C GLU A 478 -41.70 25.32 34.93
N THR A 479 -42.72 26.14 34.66
CA THR A 479 -43.18 27.26 35.51
C THR A 479 -43.89 26.77 36.75
#